data_AF-A0A7C5WKA7-F1
#
_entry.id   AF-A0A7C5WKA7-F1
#
_cell.length_a   1.000
_cell.length_b   1.000
_cell.length_c   1.000
_cell.angle_alpha   90.00
_cell.angle_beta   90.00
_cell.angle_gamma   90.00
#
_symmetry.space_group_name_H-M   'P 1'
#
loop_
_entity.id
_entity.type
_entity.pdbx_description
1 polymer ?
#
loop_
_entity_poly.entity_id
_entity_poly.type
_entity_poly.pdbx_seq_one_letter_code
_entity_poly.pdbx_strand_id
1 'polypeptide(L)'
;MPEPTIPRSVRFLVAPAATITLIGAFAGIAASTLGTPQILWATLGFSIIAAIAASMGISAGFGRFAAGYGMATLCIGGTIAVAAGFSMLDLKPNLHANPTLTRLLMPWVAIQVIASAGIVLGGAVAVLSRSTDSWRLLIRGLILLAPAGVIVAAMWVALSAIPEESKNGSVLSLAVLVGGGLIVGILVSIGGHYLIRAFEITSEEK
;
A
#
# COMPACT_ATOMS: atom_id res chain seq x y z
N MET A 1 -5.16 -3.06 -34.00
CA MET A 1 -4.70 -1.70 -33.66
C MET A 1 -3.55 -1.81 -32.67
N PRO A 2 -2.45 -1.04 -32.83
CA PRO A 2 -1.29 -1.14 -31.93
C PRO A 2 -1.68 -0.76 -30.50
N GLU A 3 -1.24 -1.52 -29.51
CA GLU A 3 -1.52 -1.21 -28.11
C GLU A 3 -0.90 0.15 -27.73
N PRO A 4 -1.63 1.01 -26.98
CA PRO A 4 -1.10 2.29 -26.54
C PRO A 4 0.15 2.08 -25.70
N THR A 5 1.29 2.54 -26.22
CA THR A 5 2.59 2.41 -25.59
C THR A 5 2.64 3.25 -24.32
N ILE A 6 2.96 2.62 -23.19
CA ILE A 6 3.15 3.32 -21.90
C ILE A 6 4.21 4.43 -22.06
N PRO A 7 3.93 5.68 -21.61
CA PRO A 7 4.90 6.76 -21.68
C PRO A 7 6.22 6.38 -21.00
N ARG A 8 7.35 6.70 -21.64
CA ARG A 8 8.69 6.39 -21.10
C ARG A 8 8.91 6.98 -19.71
N SER A 9 8.40 8.19 -19.46
CA SER A 9 8.46 8.86 -18.15
C SER A 9 7.86 8.03 -17.02
N VAL A 10 6.73 7.36 -17.26
CA VAL A 10 6.07 6.50 -16.26
C VAL A 10 6.93 5.27 -15.95
N ARG A 11 7.54 4.67 -16.99
CA ARG A 11 8.45 3.51 -16.80
C ARG A 11 9.66 3.89 -15.95
N PHE A 12 10.24 5.07 -16.20
CA PHE A 12 11.34 5.62 -15.41
C PHE A 12 10.94 6.01 -13.98
N LEU A 13 9.66 6.17 -13.66
CA LEU A 13 9.21 6.37 -12.29
C LEU A 13 9.01 5.02 -11.56
N VAL A 14 8.33 4.07 -12.21
CA VAL A 14 7.94 2.80 -11.58
C VAL A 14 9.15 1.89 -11.34
N ALA A 15 10.07 1.77 -12.30
CA ALA A 15 11.21 0.84 -12.16
C ALA A 15 12.15 1.22 -10.99
N PRO A 16 12.58 2.49 -10.83
CA PRO A 16 13.42 2.88 -9.69
C PRO A 16 12.67 2.79 -8.37
N ALA A 17 11.39 3.20 -8.32
CA ALA A 17 10.58 3.08 -7.10
C ALA A 17 10.47 1.62 -6.65
N ALA A 18 10.16 0.71 -7.57
CA ALA A 18 10.12 -0.72 -7.29
C ALA A 18 11.49 -1.29 -6.90
N THR A 19 12.58 -0.83 -7.52
CA THR A 19 13.94 -1.23 -7.15
C THR A 19 14.29 -0.80 -5.73
N ILE A 20 13.97 0.44 -5.37
CA ILE A 20 14.15 0.97 -4.00
C ILE A 20 13.33 0.14 -3.02
N THR A 21 12.08 -0.20 -3.34
CA THR A 21 11.27 -1.11 -2.51
C THR A 21 11.83 -2.52 -2.43
N LEU A 22 12.48 -3.04 -3.47
CA LEU A 22 13.08 -4.38 -3.42
C LEU A 22 14.28 -4.41 -2.48
N ILE A 23 15.19 -3.43 -2.61
CA ILE A 23 16.29 -3.23 -1.65
C ILE A 23 15.67 -3.06 -0.25
N GLY A 24 14.61 -2.24 -0.18
CA GLY A 24 13.56 -2.17 0.83
C GLY A 24 13.35 -3.44 1.63
N ALA A 25 12.69 -4.35 0.95
CA ALA A 25 12.29 -5.63 1.47
C ALA A 25 13.48 -6.46 1.97
N PHE A 26 14.60 -6.49 1.26
CA PHE A 26 15.78 -7.25 1.70
C PHE A 26 16.37 -6.72 3.01
N ALA A 27 16.45 -5.40 3.19
CA ALA A 27 16.89 -4.84 4.47
C ALA A 27 15.90 -5.17 5.60
N GLY A 28 14.59 -5.17 5.31
CA GLY A 28 13.56 -5.59 6.26
C GLY A 28 13.70 -7.06 6.67
N ILE A 29 13.95 -7.95 5.71
CA ILE A 29 14.22 -9.37 5.94
C ILE A 29 15.46 -9.55 6.83
N ALA A 30 16.56 -8.86 6.49
CA ALA A 30 17.80 -8.94 7.26
C ALA A 30 17.62 -8.40 8.68
N ALA A 31 16.94 -7.26 8.85
CA ALA A 31 16.68 -6.69 10.17
C ALA A 31 15.79 -7.59 11.03
N SER A 32 14.79 -8.26 10.44
CA SER A 32 13.84 -9.13 11.15
C SER A 32 14.43 -10.48 11.57
N THR A 33 15.53 -10.89 10.95
CA THR A 33 16.17 -12.20 11.16
C THR A 33 17.49 -12.11 11.90
N LEU A 34 18.31 -11.10 11.62
CA LEU A 34 19.65 -10.92 12.18
C LEU A 34 19.73 -9.75 13.16
N GLY A 35 18.82 -8.78 13.06
CA GLY A 35 18.88 -7.52 13.82
C GLY A 35 18.16 -7.55 15.17
N THR A 36 17.42 -8.62 15.48
CA THR A 36 16.57 -8.71 16.67
C THR A 36 16.82 -10.01 17.44
N PRO A 37 16.74 -9.99 18.79
CA PRO A 37 16.88 -11.21 19.60
C PRO A 37 15.71 -12.19 19.43
N GLN A 38 14.57 -11.72 18.94
CA GLN A 38 13.41 -12.53 18.57
C GLN A 38 13.05 -12.28 17.11
N ILE A 39 12.65 -13.33 16.40
CA ILE A 39 12.26 -13.23 14.99
C ILE A 39 10.93 -12.47 14.90
N LEU A 40 10.93 -11.39 14.13
CA LEU A 40 9.73 -10.60 13.83
C LEU A 40 8.98 -11.25 12.67
N TRP A 41 8.18 -12.28 12.97
CA TRP A 41 7.52 -13.10 11.95
C TRP A 41 6.62 -12.32 10.99
N ALA A 42 5.84 -11.35 11.50
CA ALA A 42 4.96 -10.55 10.66
C ALA A 42 5.79 -9.63 9.75
N THR A 43 6.74 -8.88 10.30
CA THR A 43 7.65 -8.02 9.50
C THR A 43 8.40 -8.81 8.43
N LEU A 44 8.89 -10.01 8.76
CA LEU A 44 9.54 -10.90 7.81
C LEU A 44 8.59 -11.32 6.68
N GLY A 45 7.39 -11.78 7.01
CA GLY A 45 6.38 -12.19 6.02
C GLY A 45 5.97 -11.05 5.09
N PHE A 46 5.70 -9.86 5.64
CA PHE A 46 5.35 -8.69 4.83
C PHE A 46 6.51 -8.19 3.99
N SER A 47 7.76 -8.30 4.47
CA SER A 47 8.93 -7.97 3.66
C SER A 47 9.09 -8.94 2.48
N ILE A 48 8.82 -10.23 2.65
CA ILE A 48 8.83 -11.20 1.53
C ILE A 48 7.75 -10.84 0.50
N ILE A 49 6.53 -10.52 0.94
CA ILE A 49 5.44 -10.09 0.06
C ILE A 49 5.83 -8.82 -0.71
N ALA A 50 6.43 -7.84 -0.02
CA ALA A 50 6.93 -6.60 -0.64
C ALA A 50 8.04 -6.88 -1.65
N ALA A 51 8.96 -7.81 -1.39
CA ALA A 51 10.01 -8.21 -2.35
C ALA A 51 9.40 -8.80 -3.63
N ILE A 52 8.42 -9.69 -3.49
CA ILE A 52 7.71 -10.29 -4.63
C ILE A 52 7.00 -9.20 -5.43
N ALA A 53 6.21 -8.35 -4.77
CA ALA A 53 5.50 -7.24 -5.42
C ALA A 53 6.48 -6.28 -6.12
N ALA A 54 7.59 -5.92 -5.48
CA ALA A 54 8.61 -5.07 -6.06
C ALA A 54 9.28 -5.70 -7.30
N SER A 55 9.55 -7.01 -7.28
CA SER A 55 10.08 -7.71 -8.47
C SER A 55 9.11 -7.67 -9.66
N MET A 56 7.80 -7.77 -9.39
CA MET A 56 6.76 -7.58 -10.40
C MET A 56 6.69 -6.12 -10.85
N GLY A 57 6.91 -5.15 -9.95
CA GLY A 57 6.99 -3.73 -10.26
C GLY A 57 8.16 -3.37 -11.17
N ILE A 58 9.33 -3.97 -10.95
CA ILE A 58 10.50 -3.85 -11.83
C ILE A 58 10.17 -4.40 -13.22
N SER A 59 9.56 -5.60 -13.26
CA SER A 59 9.11 -6.22 -14.51
C SER A 59 8.10 -5.36 -15.26
N ALA A 60 7.17 -4.72 -14.53
CA ALA A 60 6.23 -3.76 -15.08
C ALA A 60 6.96 -2.54 -15.67
N GLY A 61 7.90 -1.95 -14.92
CA GLY A 61 8.70 -0.80 -15.37
C GLY A 61 9.48 -1.07 -16.67
N PHE A 62 9.95 -2.30 -16.88
CA PHE A 62 10.57 -2.72 -18.15
C PHE A 62 9.58 -2.99 -19.30
N GLY A 63 8.28 -2.79 -19.08
CA GLY A 63 7.25 -2.94 -20.10
C GLY A 63 6.78 -4.37 -20.33
N ARG A 64 7.01 -5.29 -19.38
CA ARG A 64 6.57 -6.70 -19.51
C ARG A 64 5.04 -6.86 -19.51
N PHE A 65 4.31 -5.90 -18.91
CA PHE A 65 2.84 -5.86 -18.93
C PHE A 65 2.37 -4.80 -19.93
N ALA A 66 2.06 -5.22 -21.16
CA ALA A 66 1.54 -4.34 -22.20
C ALA A 66 0.02 -4.10 -22.00
N ALA A 67 -0.73 -5.18 -21.79
CA ALA A 67 -2.12 -5.14 -21.36
C ALA A 67 -2.21 -5.00 -19.82
N GLY A 68 -3.10 -4.13 -19.34
CA GLY A 68 -3.42 -4.02 -17.91
C GLY A 68 -2.34 -3.37 -17.04
N TYR A 69 -1.35 -2.69 -17.62
CA TYR A 69 -0.25 -2.05 -16.88
C TYR A 69 -0.71 -1.24 -15.66
N GLY A 70 -1.71 -0.37 -15.82
CA GLY A 70 -2.20 0.48 -14.73
C GLY A 70 -2.74 -0.31 -13.55
N MET A 71 -3.64 -1.27 -13.80
CA MET A 71 -4.18 -2.14 -12.75
C MET A 71 -3.06 -2.95 -12.07
N ALA A 72 -2.13 -3.52 -12.85
CA ALA A 72 -0.99 -4.24 -12.29
C ALA A 72 -0.17 -3.36 -11.36
N THR A 73 0.20 -2.15 -11.78
CA THR A 73 0.98 -1.21 -10.96
C THR A 73 0.21 -0.71 -9.73
N LEU A 74 -1.11 -0.52 -9.82
CA LEU A 74 -1.92 -0.19 -8.65
C LEU A 74 -1.93 -1.33 -7.63
N CYS A 75 -2.12 -2.57 -8.08
CA CYS A 75 -2.08 -3.73 -7.20
C CYS A 75 -0.71 -3.91 -6.54
N ILE A 76 0.37 -3.72 -7.31
CA ILE A 76 1.75 -3.79 -6.80
C ILE A 76 1.99 -2.70 -5.75
N GLY A 77 1.71 -1.44 -6.08
CA GLY A 77 1.89 -0.32 -5.17
C GLY A 77 1.00 -0.44 -3.92
N GLY A 78 -0.26 -0.84 -4.08
CA GLY A 78 -1.17 -1.11 -2.96
C GLY A 78 -0.67 -2.22 -2.04
N THR A 79 -0.16 -3.32 -2.61
CA THR A 79 0.43 -4.43 -1.84
C THR A 79 1.63 -3.97 -1.02
N ILE A 80 2.52 -3.17 -1.61
CA ILE A 80 3.69 -2.61 -0.92
C ILE A 80 3.24 -1.68 0.22
N ALA A 81 2.27 -0.80 -0.03
CA ALA A 81 1.75 0.12 0.98
C ALA A 81 1.14 -0.63 2.18
N VAL A 82 0.35 -1.69 1.91
CA VAL A 82 -0.24 -2.54 2.94
C VAL A 82 0.86 -3.29 3.71
N ALA A 83 1.81 -3.92 3.02
CA ALA A 83 2.94 -4.60 3.65
C ALA A 83 3.77 -3.67 4.55
N ALA A 84 4.02 -2.44 4.11
CA ALA A 84 4.70 -1.41 4.89
C ALA A 84 3.89 -1.03 6.14
N GLY A 85 2.58 -0.81 6.00
CA GLY A 85 1.68 -0.51 7.12
C GLY A 85 1.64 -1.62 8.17
N PHE A 86 1.48 -2.87 7.75
CA PHE A 86 1.51 -4.02 8.66
C PHE A 86 2.88 -4.22 9.31
N SER A 87 3.97 -3.94 8.61
CA SER A 87 5.32 -3.97 9.19
C SER A 87 5.46 -2.93 10.32
N MET A 88 4.82 -1.76 10.22
CA MET A 88 4.82 -0.78 11.33
C MET A 88 4.11 -1.29 12.58
N LEU A 89 3.05 -2.11 12.42
CA LEU A 89 2.30 -2.68 13.55
C LEU A 89 3.19 -3.57 14.41
N ASP A 90 3.98 -4.42 13.76
CA ASP A 90 4.89 -5.38 14.40
C ASP A 90 6.15 -4.70 14.93
N LEU A 91 6.57 -3.61 14.29
CA LEU A 91 7.70 -2.81 14.75
C LEU A 91 7.36 -2.06 16.04
N LYS A 92 6.18 -1.46 16.17
CA LYS A 92 5.84 -0.53 17.28
C LYS A 92 6.17 -1.05 18.69
N PRO A 93 5.83 -2.29 19.09
CA PRO A 93 6.22 -2.83 20.40
C PRO A 93 7.75 -2.93 20.56
N ASN A 94 8.45 -3.30 19.48
CA ASN A 94 9.90 -3.47 19.44
C ASN A 94 10.66 -2.13 19.36
N LEU A 95 10.01 -1.06 18.89
CA LEU A 95 10.63 0.27 18.76
C LEU A 95 11.03 0.87 20.11
N HIS A 96 10.28 0.57 21.17
CA HIS A 96 10.59 1.01 22.53
C HIS A 96 11.75 0.25 23.15
N ALA A 97 11.93 -1.02 22.77
CA ALA A 97 13.01 -1.86 23.28
C ALA A 97 14.38 -1.52 22.65
N ASN A 98 14.41 -1.09 21.39
CA ASN A 98 15.65 -0.83 20.65
C ASN A 98 15.60 0.49 19.85
N PRO A 99 15.88 1.65 20.47
CA PRO A 99 15.76 2.96 19.80
C PRO A 99 16.71 3.13 18.60
N THR A 100 17.84 2.43 18.57
CA THR A 100 18.77 2.42 17.43
C THR A 100 18.14 1.77 16.20
N LEU A 101 17.46 0.63 16.39
CA LEU A 101 16.79 -0.10 15.32
C LEU A 101 15.62 0.73 14.77
N THR A 102 14.88 1.41 15.64
CA THR A 102 13.81 2.36 15.28
C THR A 102 14.29 3.45 14.34
N ARG A 103 15.42 4.11 14.67
CA ARG A 103 15.98 5.18 13.84
C ARG A 103 16.39 4.69 12.46
N LEU A 104 16.76 3.42 12.33
CA LEU A 104 17.12 2.82 11.06
C LEU A 104 15.88 2.39 10.24
N LEU A 105 14.89 1.77 10.89
CA LEU A 105 13.73 1.18 10.22
C LEU A 105 12.62 2.18 9.89
N MET A 106 12.43 3.24 10.68
CA MET A 106 11.37 4.22 10.43
C MET A 106 11.54 5.00 9.11
N PRO A 107 12.72 5.58 8.81
CA PRO A 107 12.96 6.21 7.51
C PRO A 107 12.77 5.22 6.36
N TRP A 108 13.09 3.95 6.62
CA TRP A 108 12.99 2.90 5.63
C TRP A 108 11.55 2.56 5.25
N VAL A 109 10.69 2.38 6.25
CA VAL A 109 9.26 2.19 6.00
C VAL A 109 8.68 3.42 5.30
N ALA A 110 9.08 4.63 5.70
CA ALA A 110 8.67 5.86 5.01
C ALA A 110 9.09 5.86 3.53
N ILE A 111 10.32 5.45 3.21
CA ILE A 111 10.79 5.29 1.83
C ILE A 111 9.92 4.27 1.07
N GLN A 112 9.55 3.14 1.68
CA GLN A 112 8.67 2.16 1.02
C GLN A 112 7.28 2.72 0.74
N VAL A 113 6.71 3.48 1.68
CA VAL A 113 5.41 4.15 1.48
C VAL A 113 5.51 5.17 0.33
N ILE A 114 6.55 6.00 0.32
CA ILE A 114 6.79 6.98 -0.76
C ILE A 114 6.98 6.28 -2.11
N ALA A 115 7.79 5.23 -2.16
CA ALA A 115 8.01 4.45 -3.37
C ALA A 115 6.71 3.80 -3.86
N SER A 116 5.91 3.23 -2.96
CA SER A 116 4.60 2.66 -3.29
C SER A 116 3.65 3.69 -3.88
N ALA A 117 3.64 4.92 -3.33
CA ALA A 117 2.85 6.02 -3.86
C ALA A 117 3.32 6.41 -5.27
N GLY A 118 4.64 6.43 -5.50
CA GLY A 118 5.21 6.65 -6.84
C GLY A 118 4.76 5.59 -7.86
N ILE A 119 4.70 4.31 -7.45
CA ILE A 119 4.22 3.22 -8.31
C ILE A 119 2.72 3.39 -8.62
N VAL A 120 1.90 3.66 -7.59
CA VAL A 120 0.45 3.90 -7.72
C VAL A 120 0.19 5.09 -8.65
N LEU A 121 0.88 6.20 -8.45
CA LEU A 121 0.76 7.41 -9.27
C LEU A 121 1.17 7.14 -10.71
N GLY A 122 2.27 6.41 -10.93
CA GLY A 122 2.68 6.02 -12.28
C GLY A 122 1.60 5.19 -13.00
N GLY A 123 1.00 4.24 -12.30
CA GLY A 123 -0.11 3.44 -12.79
C GLY A 123 -1.37 4.24 -13.11
N ALA A 124 -1.75 5.11 -12.19
CA ALA A 124 -2.90 6.00 -12.33
C ALA A 124 -2.70 6.94 -13.53
N VAL A 125 -1.57 7.64 -13.62
CA VAL A 125 -1.28 8.56 -14.74
C VAL A 125 -1.26 7.83 -16.08
N ALA A 126 -0.69 6.62 -16.16
CA ALA A 126 -0.65 5.85 -17.40
C ALA A 126 -2.05 5.46 -17.95
N VAL A 127 -3.03 5.29 -17.06
CA VAL A 127 -4.41 4.98 -17.46
C VAL A 127 -5.18 6.27 -17.66
N LEU A 128 -5.20 7.15 -16.68
CA LEU A 128 -6.04 8.34 -16.67
C LEU A 128 -5.65 9.38 -17.71
N SER A 129 -4.42 9.34 -18.24
CA SER A 129 -4.01 10.19 -19.37
C SER A 129 -4.76 9.88 -20.68
N ARG A 130 -5.50 8.76 -20.74
CA ARG A 130 -6.22 8.34 -21.96
C ARG A 130 -7.63 8.93 -22.06
N SER A 131 -8.28 9.25 -20.94
CA SER A 131 -9.65 9.75 -20.92
C SER A 131 -9.88 10.72 -19.76
N THR A 132 -10.38 11.92 -20.05
CA THR A 132 -10.64 12.95 -19.03
C THR A 132 -11.78 12.56 -18.08
N ASP A 133 -12.72 11.75 -18.54
CA ASP A 133 -13.85 11.30 -17.73
C ASP A 133 -13.45 10.27 -16.67
N SER A 134 -12.40 9.48 -16.94
CA SER A 134 -11.81 8.55 -15.96
C SER A 134 -11.30 9.27 -14.70
N TRP A 135 -10.79 10.50 -14.84
CA TRP A 135 -10.36 11.33 -13.71
C TRP A 135 -11.51 11.68 -12.78
N ARG A 136 -12.69 11.97 -13.32
CA ARG A 136 -13.88 12.31 -12.51
C ARG A 136 -14.29 11.12 -11.65
N LEU A 137 -14.26 9.90 -12.21
CA LEU A 137 -14.58 8.68 -11.47
C LEU A 137 -13.53 8.34 -10.43
N LEU A 138 -12.23 8.50 -10.77
CA LEU A 138 -11.15 8.34 -9.80
C LEU A 138 -11.31 9.28 -8.61
N ILE A 139 -11.52 10.58 -8.88
CA ILE A 139 -11.70 11.60 -7.83
C ILE A 139 -12.92 11.26 -6.97
N ARG A 140 -14.04 10.84 -7.56
CA ARG A 140 -15.22 10.38 -6.80
C ARG A 140 -14.89 9.16 -5.93
N GLY A 141 -14.18 8.18 -6.46
CA GLY A 141 -13.71 7.02 -5.70
C GLY A 141 -12.81 7.41 -4.53
N LEU A 142 -11.86 8.32 -4.74
CA LEU A 142 -10.97 8.83 -3.69
C LEU A 142 -11.72 9.64 -2.63
N ILE A 143 -12.67 10.48 -3.02
CA ILE A 143 -13.53 11.22 -2.07
C ILE A 143 -14.34 10.26 -1.22
N LEU A 144 -14.85 9.15 -1.80
CA LEU A 144 -15.59 8.13 -1.05
C LEU A 144 -14.68 7.28 -0.15
N LEU A 145 -13.41 7.10 -0.52
CA LEU A 145 -12.41 6.42 0.32
C LEU A 145 -11.87 7.32 1.44
N ALA A 146 -11.91 8.64 1.30
CA ALA A 146 -11.37 9.56 2.29
C ALA A 146 -12.00 9.38 3.69
N PRO A 147 -13.34 9.26 3.85
CA PRO A 147 -13.96 8.92 5.12
C PRO A 147 -13.48 7.60 5.70
N ALA A 148 -13.24 6.57 4.87
CA ALA A 148 -12.70 5.30 5.34
C ALA A 148 -11.31 5.48 5.95
N GLY A 149 -10.44 6.27 5.30
CA GLY A 149 -9.13 6.63 5.83
C GLY A 149 -9.22 7.39 7.15
N VAL A 150 -10.14 8.34 7.27
CA VAL A 150 -10.39 9.10 8.52
C VAL A 150 -10.86 8.16 9.63
N ILE A 151 -11.79 7.25 9.35
CA ILE A 151 -12.29 6.28 10.33
C ILE A 151 -11.16 5.35 10.79
N VAL A 152 -10.35 4.82 9.86
CA VAL A 152 -9.19 3.97 10.20
C VAL A 152 -8.20 4.74 11.08
N ALA A 153 -7.89 5.99 10.75
CA ALA A 153 -7.02 6.83 11.55
C ALA A 153 -7.60 7.12 12.95
N ALA A 154 -8.90 7.41 13.03
CA ALA A 154 -9.59 7.64 14.30
C ALA A 154 -9.63 6.38 15.17
N MET A 155 -9.93 5.22 14.57
CA MET A 155 -9.86 3.92 15.25
C MET A 155 -8.45 3.64 15.76
N TRP A 156 -7.43 3.92 14.95
CA TRP A 156 -6.03 3.76 15.33
C TRP A 156 -5.67 4.61 16.56
N VAL A 157 -6.03 5.89 16.55
CA VAL A 157 -5.80 6.81 17.69
C VAL A 157 -6.58 6.34 18.91
N ALA A 158 -7.87 6.01 18.77
CA ALA A 158 -8.71 5.55 19.86
C ALA A 158 -8.17 4.26 20.50
N LEU A 159 -7.80 3.26 19.70
CA LEU A 159 -7.22 2.00 20.18
C LEU A 159 -5.86 2.21 20.84
N SER A 160 -5.08 3.19 20.41
CA SER A 160 -3.79 3.53 21.02
C SER A 160 -3.91 4.21 22.38
N ALA A 161 -5.05 4.84 22.68
CA ALA A 161 -5.31 5.50 23.96
C ALA A 161 -5.84 4.55 25.05
N ILE A 162 -6.26 3.33 24.68
CA ILE A 162 -6.76 2.33 25.63
C ILE A 162 -5.55 1.65 26.32
N PRO A 163 -5.49 1.64 27.67
CA PRO A 163 -4.45 0.91 28.41
C PRO A 163 -4.43 -0.58 28.05
N GLU A 164 -3.25 -1.19 27.93
CA GLU A 164 -3.06 -2.61 27.58
C GLU A 164 -3.90 -3.55 28.46
N GLU A 165 -3.99 -3.26 29.76
CA GLU A 165 -4.75 -4.04 30.75
C GLU A 165 -6.26 -4.12 30.42
N SER A 166 -6.79 -3.12 29.71
CA SER A 166 -8.21 -3.00 29.37
C SER A 166 -8.54 -3.52 27.96
N LYS A 167 -7.55 -3.94 27.16
CA LYS A 167 -7.75 -4.39 25.77
C LYS A 167 -8.32 -5.81 25.69
N ASN A 168 -7.98 -6.67 26.65
CA ASN A 168 -8.41 -8.07 26.65
C ASN A 168 -9.83 -8.18 27.25
N GLY A 169 -10.85 -8.15 26.39
CA GLY A 169 -12.24 -8.48 26.78
C GLY A 169 -13.20 -7.29 26.88
N SER A 170 -12.76 -6.08 26.54
CA SER A 170 -13.67 -4.93 26.47
C SER A 170 -14.66 -5.10 25.30
N VAL A 171 -15.94 -5.27 25.62
CA VAL A 171 -17.05 -5.28 24.65
C VAL A 171 -17.00 -4.05 23.74
N LEU A 172 -16.54 -2.91 24.27
CA LEU A 172 -16.34 -1.68 23.50
C LEU A 172 -15.26 -1.83 22.44
N SER A 173 -14.12 -2.47 22.74
CA SER A 173 -13.05 -2.71 21.76
C SER A 173 -13.53 -3.62 20.62
N LEU A 174 -14.28 -4.67 20.97
CA LEU A 174 -14.90 -5.56 19.97
C LEU A 174 -15.92 -4.80 19.12
N ALA A 175 -16.80 -3.99 19.73
CA ALA A 175 -17.79 -3.19 19.02
C ALA A 175 -17.14 -2.17 18.08
N VAL A 176 -16.05 -1.51 18.51
CA VAL A 176 -15.29 -0.56 17.69
C VAL A 176 -14.60 -1.28 16.52
N LEU A 177 -13.96 -2.43 16.76
CA LEU A 177 -13.29 -3.20 15.71
C LEU A 177 -14.27 -3.77 14.68
N VAL A 178 -15.37 -4.38 15.14
CA VAL A 178 -16.37 -5.00 14.25
C VAL A 178 -17.20 -3.93 13.55
N GLY A 179 -17.75 -2.97 14.29
CA GLY A 179 -18.57 -1.90 13.74
C GLY A 179 -17.77 -0.97 12.83
N GLY A 180 -16.60 -0.52 13.29
CA GLY A 180 -15.69 0.29 12.49
C GLY A 180 -15.17 -0.45 11.26
N GLY A 181 -14.77 -1.72 11.44
CA GLY A 181 -14.33 -2.58 10.34
C GLY A 181 -15.40 -2.78 9.27
N LEU A 182 -16.67 -2.96 9.67
CA LEU A 182 -17.79 -3.08 8.74
C LEU A 182 -18.02 -1.80 7.93
N ILE A 183 -18.03 -0.63 8.59
CA ILE A 183 -18.21 0.66 7.92
C ILE A 183 -17.05 0.92 6.94
N VAL A 184 -15.82 0.67 7.37
CA VAL A 184 -14.62 0.78 6.52
C VAL A 184 -14.72 -0.18 5.34
N GLY A 185 -15.12 -1.43 5.56
CA GLY A 185 -15.30 -2.43 4.51
C GLY A 185 -16.32 -2.00 3.44
N ILE A 186 -17.46 -1.45 3.85
CA ILE A 186 -18.48 -0.92 2.94
C ILE A 186 -17.92 0.25 2.12
N LEU A 187 -17.28 1.23 2.77
CA LEU A 187 -16.71 2.39 2.09
C LEU A 187 -15.59 2.00 1.12
N VAL A 188 -14.72 1.07 1.53
CA VAL A 188 -13.66 0.52 0.68
C VAL A 188 -14.24 -0.23 -0.51
N SER A 189 -15.33 -0.99 -0.32
CA SER A 189 -16.00 -1.70 -1.41
C SER A 189 -16.63 -0.72 -2.41
N ILE A 190 -17.34 0.30 -1.95
CA ILE A 190 -17.97 1.31 -2.82
C ILE A 190 -16.89 2.12 -3.54
N GLY A 191 -15.90 2.64 -2.81
CA GLY A 191 -14.80 3.40 -3.37
C GLY A 191 -13.97 2.58 -4.36
N GLY A 192 -13.66 1.33 -4.00
CA GLY A 192 -12.98 0.37 -4.85
C GLY A 192 -13.74 0.09 -6.14
N HIS A 193 -15.07 -0.04 -6.09
CA HIS A 193 -15.90 -0.21 -7.29
C HIS A 193 -15.77 0.99 -8.24
N TYR A 194 -15.83 2.23 -7.73
CA TYR A 194 -15.62 3.43 -8.54
C TYR A 194 -14.22 3.50 -9.15
N LEU A 195 -13.19 3.11 -8.38
CA LEU A 195 -11.83 3.05 -8.89
C LEU A 195 -11.74 2.05 -10.04
N ILE A 196 -12.20 0.80 -9.84
CA ILE A 196 -12.17 -0.25 -10.89
C ILE A 196 -12.91 0.23 -12.15
N ARG A 197 -14.12 0.80 -12.01
CA ARG A 197 -14.88 1.36 -13.13
C ARG A 197 -14.11 2.45 -13.89
N ALA A 198 -13.34 3.28 -13.20
CA ALA A 198 -12.50 4.28 -13.86
C ALA A 198 -11.41 3.64 -14.75
N PHE A 199 -10.87 2.48 -14.34
CA PHE A 199 -9.91 1.70 -15.12
C PHE A 199 -10.56 0.95 -16.28
N GLU A 200 -11.80 0.47 -16.12
CA GLU A 200 -12.55 -0.26 -17.15
C GLU A 200 -12.98 0.63 -18.32
N ILE A 201 -13.54 1.83 -18.06
CA ILE A 201 -14.00 2.74 -19.13
C ILE A 201 -12.85 3.09 -20.08
N THR A 202 -11.66 3.27 -19.52
CA THR A 202 -10.44 3.55 -20.28
C THR A 202 -10.01 2.37 -21.17
N SER A 203 -10.49 1.15 -20.88
CA SER A 203 -10.20 -0.04 -21.68
C SER A 203 -11.17 -0.24 -22.84
N GLU A 204 -12.41 0.27 -22.72
CA GLU A 204 -13.50 0.10 -23.70
C GLU A 204 -13.47 1.14 -24.84
N GLU A 205 -12.84 2.31 -24.65
CA GLU A 205 -12.64 3.31 -25.73
C GLU A 205 -11.61 2.88 -26.81
N LYS A 206 -11.34 1.57 -26.94
CA LYS A 206 -10.44 0.96 -27.93
C LYS A 206 -11.21 0.26 -29.04
#